data_AF-A0A382U8D6-F1
#
_entry.id   AF-A0A382U8D6-F1
#
_cell.length_a   1.000
_cell.length_b   1.000
_cell.length_c   1.000
_cell.angle_alpha   90.00
_cell.angle_beta   90.00
_cell.angle_gamma   90.00
#
_symmetry.space_group_name_H-M   'P 1'
#
loop_
_entity.id
_entity.type
_entity.pdbx_description
1 polymer ?
#
loop_
_entity_poly.entity_id
_entity_poly.type
_entity_poly.pdbx_seq_one_letter_code
_entity_poly.pdbx_strand_id
1 'polypeptide(L)'
;MLALALVLIGVTTAANAATTFLSTDDFVGISFWLISMGMLAATAFFFMEQANVSTQWRKSVNVAGLITGVAFINYMYMRGVWVETGDTPTVYRYVDWLIT
;
A
#
# COMPACT_ATOMS: atom_id res chain seq x y z
N MET A 1 -5.61 -25.33 -40.17
CA MET A 1 -5.08 -25.63 -38.82
C MET A 1 -3.86 -24.78 -38.45
N LEU A 2 -2.97 -24.41 -39.39
CA LEU A 2 -1.85 -23.48 -39.11
C LEU A 2 -2.28 -22.04 -38.76
N ALA A 3 -3.34 -21.52 -39.39
CA ALA A 3 -3.79 -20.14 -39.17
C ALA A 3 -4.34 -19.88 -37.75
N LEU A 4 -4.94 -20.89 -37.12
CA LEU A 4 -5.47 -20.78 -35.75
C LEU A 4 -4.34 -20.77 -34.71
N ALA A 5 -3.24 -21.48 -34.98
CA ALA A 5 -2.06 -21.48 -34.12
C ALA A 5 -1.33 -20.13 -34.14
N LEU A 6 -1.31 -19.43 -35.28
CA LEU A 6 -0.68 -18.12 -35.40
C LEU A 6 -1.47 -17.02 -34.67
N VAL A 7 -2.80 -17.11 -34.67
CA VAL A 7 -3.68 -16.22 -33.90
C VAL A 7 -3.51 -16.43 -32.39
N LEU A 8 -3.32 -17.68 -31.94
CA LEU A 8 -3.08 -17.99 -30.52
C LEU A 8 -1.70 -17.49 -30.03
N ILE A 9 -0.68 -17.49 -30.88
CA ILE A 9 0.68 -17.00 -30.56
C ILE A 9 0.77 -15.47 -30.65
N GLY A 10 -0.06 -14.83 -31.50
CA GLY A 10 -0.10 -13.37 -31.62
C GLY A 10 -0.80 -12.65 -30.45
N VAL A 11 -1.59 -13.37 -29.65
CA VAL A 11 -2.34 -12.81 -28.50
C VAL A 11 -1.56 -12.91 -27.19
N THR A 12 -0.43 -13.63 -27.15
CA THR A 12 0.34 -13.84 -25.90
C THR A 12 1.47 -12.84 -25.66
N THR A 13 1.67 -11.84 -26.52
CA THR A 13 2.78 -10.86 -26.37
C THR A 13 2.46 -9.64 -25.50
N ALA A 14 1.27 -9.56 -24.91
CA ALA A 14 0.96 -8.62 -23.83
C ALA A 14 0.67 -9.36 -22.53
N ALA A 15 1.52 -10.32 -22.16
CA ALA A 15 1.73 -10.55 -20.74
C ALA A 15 2.31 -9.24 -20.20
N ASN A 16 1.44 -8.40 -19.61
CA ASN A 16 1.88 -7.29 -18.78
C ASN A 16 2.79 -7.90 -17.73
N ALA A 17 4.10 -7.83 -17.96
CA ALA A 17 5.07 -7.93 -16.89
C ALA A 17 4.89 -6.68 -16.04
N ALA A 18 3.80 -6.64 -15.26
CA ALA A 18 3.75 -5.80 -14.08
C ALA A 18 5.02 -6.17 -13.33
N THR A 19 5.97 -5.24 -13.27
CA THR A 19 7.28 -5.48 -12.66
C THR A 19 7.02 -5.82 -11.20
N THR A 20 7.06 -7.12 -10.86
CA THR A 20 6.63 -7.68 -9.57
C THR A 20 7.52 -7.22 -8.39
N PHE A 21 8.65 -6.59 -8.69
CA PHE A 21 9.64 -6.16 -7.71
C PHE A 21 9.77 -4.64 -7.69
N LEU A 22 10.19 -4.09 -6.55
CA LEU A 22 10.51 -2.67 -6.40
C LEU A 22 11.62 -2.28 -7.39
N SER A 23 11.40 -1.21 -8.16
CA SER A 23 12.44 -0.61 -8.98
C SER A 23 13.48 0.06 -8.10
N THR A 24 14.77 -0.19 -8.31
CA THR A 24 15.84 0.32 -7.43
C THR A 24 16.08 1.82 -7.58
N ASP A 25 15.62 2.42 -8.67
CA ASP A 25 15.71 3.84 -9.00
C ASP A 25 14.41 4.63 -8.66
N ASP A 26 13.32 3.95 -8.28
CA ASP A 26 12.08 4.59 -7.84
C ASP A 26 12.08 4.84 -6.33
N PHE A 27 12.81 5.88 -5.90
CA PHE A 27 12.92 6.22 -4.48
C PHE A 27 11.58 6.59 -3.84
N VAL A 28 10.65 7.16 -4.60
CA VAL A 28 9.33 7.56 -4.09
C VAL A 28 8.46 6.31 -3.89
N GLY A 29 8.41 5.38 -4.85
CA GLY A 29 7.69 4.11 -4.70
C GLY A 29 8.27 3.22 -3.60
N ILE A 30 9.60 3.23 -3.41
CA ILE A 30 10.26 2.59 -2.26
C ILE A 30 9.81 3.23 -0.96
N SER A 31 9.77 4.58 -0.88
CA SER A 31 9.33 5.28 0.32
C SER A 31 7.86 4.96 0.68
N PHE A 32 6.99 4.87 -0.32
CA PHE A 32 5.60 4.46 -0.16
C PHE A 32 5.47 3.02 0.36
N TRP A 33 6.32 2.11 -0.12
CA TRP A 33 6.35 0.74 0.37
C TRP A 33 6.80 0.67 1.84
N LEU A 34 7.89 1.37 2.18
CA LEU A 34 8.43 1.41 3.54
C LEU A 34 7.40 1.93 4.55
N ILE A 35 6.73 3.05 4.24
CA ILE A 35 5.74 3.62 5.15
C ILE A 35 4.49 2.73 5.26
N SER A 36 4.03 2.10 4.16
CA SER A 36 2.91 1.16 4.20
C SER A 36 3.18 0.01 5.17
N MET A 37 4.34 -0.65 5.03
CA MET A 37 4.72 -1.76 5.90
C MET A 37 4.95 -1.30 7.35
N GLY A 38 5.53 -0.10 7.54
CA GLY A 38 5.70 0.50 8.86
C GLY A 38 4.37 0.75 9.57
N MET A 39 3.37 1.27 8.85
CA MET A 39 2.02 1.51 9.38
C MET A 39 1.30 0.21 9.71
N LEU A 40 1.44 -0.83 8.87
CA LEU A 40 0.89 -2.15 9.17
C LEU A 40 1.51 -2.75 10.43
N ALA A 41 2.83 -2.70 10.57
CA ALA A 41 3.55 -3.20 11.74
C ALA A 41 3.14 -2.43 13.01
N ALA A 42 3.06 -1.10 12.94
CA ALA A 42 2.60 -0.26 14.04
C ALA A 42 1.15 -0.58 14.45
N THR A 43 0.27 -0.81 13.49
CA THR A 43 -1.12 -1.21 13.73
C THR A 43 -1.19 -2.50 14.53
N ALA A 44 -0.49 -3.54 14.08
CA ALA A 44 -0.43 -4.81 14.78
C ALA A 44 0.15 -4.63 16.19
N PHE A 45 1.26 -3.90 16.31
CA PHE A 45 1.91 -3.64 17.58
C PHE A 45 0.99 -2.94 18.58
N PHE A 46 0.32 -1.85 18.19
CA PHE A 46 -0.57 -1.11 19.09
C PHE A 46 -1.74 -1.96 19.58
N PHE A 47 -2.36 -2.76 18.71
CA PHE A 47 -3.46 -3.62 19.14
C PHE A 47 -3.02 -4.79 20.04
N MET A 48 -1.82 -5.34 19.82
CA MET A 48 -1.24 -6.38 20.67
C MET A 48 -0.82 -5.81 22.05
N GLU A 49 -0.27 -4.60 22.07
CA GLU A 49 0.32 -4.01 23.28
C GLU A 49 -0.67 -3.21 24.13
N GLN A 50 -1.91 -2.99 23.65
CA GLN A 50 -2.93 -2.25 24.39
C GLN A 50 -3.18 -2.79 25.81
N ALA A 51 -3.02 -4.10 26.04
CA ALA A 51 -3.27 -4.71 27.34
C ALA A 51 -2.12 -4.48 28.33
N ASN A 52 -0.91 -4.24 27.81
CA ASN A 52 0.32 -4.09 28.56
C ASN A 52 0.56 -2.65 29.05
N VAL A 53 -0.24 -1.68 28.59
CA VAL A 53 -0.24 -0.31 29.13
C VAL A 53 -1.28 -0.14 30.24
N SER A 54 -1.06 0.84 31.14
CA SER A 54 -2.01 1.15 32.21
C SER A 54 -3.40 1.49 31.65
N THR A 55 -4.45 1.10 32.35
CA THR A 55 -5.85 1.17 31.88
C THR A 55 -6.24 2.53 31.31
N GLN A 56 -5.76 3.63 31.89
CA GLN A 56 -6.06 5.00 31.43
C GLN A 56 -5.56 5.32 30.00
N TRP A 57 -4.52 4.63 29.50
CA TRP A 57 -3.93 4.87 28.17
C TRP A 57 -4.41 3.91 27.10
N ARG A 58 -5.12 2.83 27.46
CA ARG A 58 -5.52 1.77 26.51
C ARG A 58 -6.35 2.31 25.35
N LYS A 59 -7.24 3.27 25.63
CA LYS A 59 -8.06 3.90 24.58
C LYS A 59 -7.21 4.72 23.61
N SER A 60 -6.21 5.45 24.11
CA SER A 60 -5.27 6.20 23.26
C SER A 60 -4.45 5.27 22.36
N VAL A 61 -3.97 4.14 22.90
CA VAL A 61 -3.24 3.13 22.12
C VAL A 61 -4.12 2.50 21.05
N ASN A 62 -5.39 2.22 21.36
CA ASN A 62 -6.34 1.71 20.36
C ASN A 62 -6.62 2.72 19.24
N VAL A 63 -6.74 4.01 19.58
CA VAL A 63 -6.88 5.08 18.58
C VAL A 63 -5.63 5.15 17.71
N ALA A 64 -4.42 5.05 18.29
CA ALA A 64 -3.18 5.00 17.52
C ALA A 64 -3.17 3.83 16.53
N GLY A 65 -3.59 2.63 16.97
CA GLY A 65 -3.74 1.45 16.09
C GLY A 65 -4.75 1.66 14.95
N LEU A 66 -5.87 2.33 15.21
CA LEU A 66 -6.84 2.67 14.17
C LEU A 66 -6.26 3.66 13.14
N ILE A 67 -5.62 4.72 13.61
CA ILE A 67 -4.98 5.73 12.76
C ILE A 67 -3.95 5.08 11.84
N THR A 68 -3.05 4.27 12.38
CA THR A 68 -2.04 3.58 11.56
C THR A 68 -2.66 2.56 10.61
N GLY A 69 -3.77 1.92 10.99
CA GLY A 69 -4.46 0.94 10.15
C GLY A 69 -5.14 1.58 8.94
N VAL A 70 -5.79 2.72 9.14
CA VAL A 70 -6.37 3.52 8.05
C VAL A 70 -5.26 4.04 7.14
N ALA A 71 -4.19 4.60 7.73
CA ALA A 71 -3.05 5.09 6.97
C ALA A 71 -2.41 4.00 6.10
N PHE A 72 -2.23 2.78 6.63
CA PHE A 72 -1.72 1.65 5.86
C PHE A 72 -2.49 1.42 4.56
N ILE A 73 -3.83 1.37 4.63
CA ILE A 73 -4.67 1.14 3.45
C ILE A 73 -4.53 2.30 2.46
N ASN A 74 -4.62 3.55 2.91
CA ASN A 74 -4.45 4.71 2.04
C ASN A 74 -3.06 4.74 1.37
N TYR A 75 -2.00 4.38 2.10
CA TYR A 75 -0.64 4.32 1.55
C TYR A 75 -0.47 3.22 0.49
N MET A 76 -1.16 2.10 0.60
CA MET A 76 -1.19 1.08 -0.46
C MET A 76 -1.82 1.62 -1.75
N TYR A 77 -2.92 2.37 -1.65
CA TYR A 77 -3.53 3.02 -2.82
C TYR A 77 -2.68 4.15 -3.40
N MET A 78 -2.10 5.00 -2.54
CA MET A 78 -1.19 6.06 -2.97
C MET A 78 0.01 5.49 -3.72
N ARG A 79 0.57 4.37 -3.25
CA ARG A 79 1.63 3.65 -3.97
C ARG A 79 1.16 3.16 -5.33
N GLY A 80 -0.04 2.56 -5.39
CA GLY A 80 -0.63 2.08 -6.65
C GLY A 80 -0.71 3.18 -7.69
N VAL A 81 -1.29 4.33 -7.33
CA VAL A 81 -1.35 5.51 -8.21
C VAL A 81 0.04 5.97 -8.66
N TRP A 82 0.99 6.11 -7.73
CA TRP A 82 2.35 6.51 -8.07
C TRP A 82 3.02 5.54 -9.06
N VAL A 83 2.95 4.23 -8.79
CA VAL A 83 3.61 3.20 -9.61
C VAL A 83 2.93 3.04 -10.97
N GLU A 84 1.60 3.17 -11.04
CA GLU A 84 0.84 2.96 -12.27
C GLU A 84 0.81 4.18 -13.19
N THR A 85 0.77 5.40 -12.63
CA THR A 85 0.57 6.62 -13.43
C THR A 85 1.73 7.61 -13.34
N GLY A 86 2.57 7.53 -12.30
CA GLY A 86 3.60 8.54 -12.01
C GLY A 86 3.04 9.85 -11.44
N ASP A 87 1.73 9.94 -11.21
CA ASP A 87 1.11 11.15 -10.68
C ASP A 87 1.19 11.22 -9.16
N THR A 88 1.10 12.44 -8.62
CA THR A 88 0.98 12.66 -7.18
C THR A 88 -0.43 12.26 -6.70
N PRO A 89 -0.56 11.33 -5.73
CA PRO A 89 -1.87 10.83 -5.28
C PRO A 89 -2.55 11.79 -4.28
N THR A 90 -2.85 13.01 -4.72
CA THR A 90 -3.34 14.10 -3.86
C THR A 90 -4.68 13.77 -3.20
N VAL A 91 -5.64 13.23 -3.95
CA VAL A 91 -6.97 12.90 -3.40
C VAL A 91 -6.86 11.87 -2.28
N TYR A 92 -6.13 10.78 -2.51
CA TYR A 92 -5.90 9.76 -1.46
C TYR A 92 -5.19 10.33 -0.25
N ARG A 93 -4.22 11.24 -0.45
CA ARG A 93 -3.53 11.90 0.65
C ARG A 93 -4.47 12.73 1.52
N TYR A 94 -5.34 13.53 0.91
CA TYR A 94 -6.29 14.36 1.65
C TYR A 94 -7.40 13.54 2.32
N VAL A 95 -7.85 12.44 1.69
CA VAL A 95 -8.80 11.51 2.32
C VAL A 95 -8.19 10.88 3.57
N ASP A 96 -6.92 10.44 3.49
CA ASP A 96 -6.19 9.91 4.65
C ASP A 96 -6.13 10.91 5.80
N TRP A 97 -5.69 12.14 5.53
CA TRP A 97 -5.58 13.21 6.53
C TRP A 97 -6.91 13.69 7.10
N LEU A 98 -8.00 13.55 6.36
CA LEU A 98 -9.32 13.90 6.89
C LEU A 98 -9.82 12.87 7.91
N ILE A 99 -9.35 11.62 7.80
CA ILE A 99 -9.77 10.52 8.67
C ILE A 99 -8.82 10.35 9.88
N THR A 100 -7.54 10.63 9.71
CA THR A 100 -6.46 10.37 10.69
C THR A 100 -6.07 11.59 11.52
#